data_AF-A0A1B6HGE5-F1
#
_entry.id   AF-A0A1B6HGE5-F1
#
_cell.length_a   1.000
_cell.length_b   1.000
_cell.length_c   1.000
_cell.angle_alpha   90.00
_cell.angle_beta   90.00
_cell.angle_gamma   90.00
#
_symmetry.space_group_name_H-M   'P 1'
#
loop_
_entity.id
_entity.type
_entity.pdbx_description
1 polymer ?
#
loop_
_entity_poly.entity_id
_entity_poly.type
_entity_poly.pdbx_seq_one_letter_code
_entity_poly.pdbx_strand_id
1 'polypeptide(L)'
;KKGFMTPERKKKLRLLLRKKAAEELKKEQERKAAERRRIIEERCGRPKNLDDANEATLKKICQEYYKLVVDLETTKIDIEFEVERRDFEIADLNSQVNDLRGKFVKPTLKKVSKYENKFAKLQKKAAEFNFRNQLKVVKKKEFTLEEEDKEKKTIVDFKKGDEKKVAEAEA
;
A
#
# COMPACT_ATOMS: atom_id res chain seq x y z
N LYS A 1 4.16 39.79 -2.79
CA LYS A 1 2.82 39.39 -2.27
C LYS A 1 2.99 38.24 -1.26
N LYS A 2 2.78 38.48 0.05
CA LYS A 2 2.67 37.43 1.08
C LYS A 2 1.46 36.54 0.72
N GLY A 3 1.72 35.33 0.24
CA GLY A 3 0.65 34.38 -0.06
C GLY A 3 -0.10 33.99 1.22
N PHE A 4 -1.43 33.85 1.12
CA PHE A 4 -2.39 33.52 2.19
C PHE A 4 -2.03 32.29 3.07
N MET A 5 -1.00 31.52 2.70
CA MET A 5 -0.61 30.29 3.38
C MET A 5 0.90 30.07 3.25
N THR A 6 1.53 29.56 4.33
CA THR A 6 2.93 29.17 4.29
C THR A 6 3.14 27.97 3.35
N PRO A 7 4.27 27.89 2.63
CA PRO A 7 4.57 26.77 1.74
C PRO A 7 4.48 25.39 2.43
N GLU A 8 4.88 25.31 3.69
CA GLU A 8 4.80 24.10 4.52
C GLU A 8 3.35 23.66 4.76
N ARG A 9 2.46 24.59 5.12
CA ARG A 9 1.04 24.30 5.31
C ARG A 9 0.39 23.83 4.01
N LYS A 10 0.74 24.45 2.87
CA LYS A 10 0.27 24.01 1.54
C LYS A 10 0.72 22.58 1.22
N LYS A 11 1.97 22.23 1.54
CA LYS A 11 2.51 20.88 1.35
C LYS A 11 1.81 19.85 2.23
N LYS A 12 1.60 20.16 3.51
CA LYS A 12 0.88 19.30 4.47
C LYS A 12 -0.56 19.05 4.01
N LEU A 13 -1.26 20.09 3.56
CA LEU A 13 -2.64 19.96 3.09
C LEU A 13 -2.75 19.09 1.83
N ARG A 14 -1.86 19.27 0.84
CA ARG A 14 -1.81 18.39 -0.35
C ARG A 14 -1.53 16.93 -0.01
N LEU A 15 -0.71 16.68 1.02
CA LEU A 15 -0.46 15.33 1.49
C LEU A 15 -1.71 14.72 2.12
N LEU A 16 -2.39 15.46 3.00
CA LEU A 16 -3.64 15.02 3.62
C LEU A 16 -4.73 14.75 2.58
N LEU A 17 -4.85 15.61 1.57
CA LEU A 17 -5.83 15.43 0.49
C LEU A 17 -5.58 14.13 -0.30
N ARG A 18 -4.33 13.84 -0.67
CA ARG A 18 -3.99 12.58 -1.35
C ARG A 18 -4.20 11.35 -0.48
N LYS A 19 -3.89 11.45 0.82
CA LYS A 19 -4.16 10.37 1.78
C LYS A 19 -5.66 10.08 1.87
N LYS A 20 -6.48 11.12 2.01
CA LYS A 20 -7.94 10.99 2.05
C LYS A 20 -8.48 10.41 0.74
N ALA A 21 -8.00 10.90 -0.41
CA ALA A 21 -8.41 10.38 -1.71
C ALA A 21 -8.05 8.90 -1.89
N ALA A 22 -6.86 8.47 -1.43
CA ALA A 22 -6.46 7.07 -1.47
C ALA A 22 -7.31 6.18 -0.55
N GLU A 23 -7.67 6.69 0.63
CA GLU A 23 -8.56 6.00 1.58
C GLU A 23 -9.98 5.87 1.01
N GLU A 24 -10.54 6.96 0.47
CA GLU A 24 -11.86 6.96 -0.18
C GLU A 24 -11.91 6.02 -1.39
N LEU A 25 -10.85 6.00 -2.21
CA LEU A 25 -10.73 5.08 -3.34
C LEU A 25 -10.76 3.61 -2.87
N LYS A 26 -10.03 3.29 -1.80
CA LYS A 26 -10.02 1.93 -1.24
C LYS A 26 -11.41 1.55 -0.69
N LYS A 27 -12.05 2.46 0.03
CA LYS A 27 -13.41 2.25 0.58
C LYS A 27 -14.43 2.03 -0.53
N GLU A 28 -14.32 2.76 -1.63
CA GLU A 28 -15.19 2.57 -2.79
C GLU A 28 -14.95 1.23 -3.48
N GLN A 29 -13.70 0.78 -3.61
CA GLN A 29 -13.38 -0.56 -4.13
C GLN A 29 -13.98 -1.66 -3.27
N GLU A 30 -13.87 -1.55 -1.94
CA GLU A 30 -14.47 -2.49 -0.99
C GLU A 30 -16.00 -2.50 -1.11
N ARG A 31 -16.64 -1.33 -1.21
CA ARG A 31 -18.09 -1.20 -1.46
C ARG A 31 -18.51 -1.86 -2.77
N LYS A 32 -17.79 -1.60 -3.86
CA LYS A 32 -18.07 -2.19 -5.18
C LYS A 32 -17.89 -3.71 -5.18
N ALA A 33 -16.88 -4.22 -4.45
CA ALA A 33 -16.66 -5.65 -4.29
C ALA A 33 -17.77 -6.33 -3.46
N ALA A 34 -18.23 -5.68 -2.39
CA ALA A 34 -19.36 -6.16 -1.60
C ALA A 34 -20.66 -6.19 -2.42
N GLU A 35 -20.95 -5.12 -3.16
CA GLU A 35 -22.13 -5.07 -4.03
C GLU A 35 -22.05 -6.12 -5.15
N ARG A 36 -20.87 -6.32 -5.75
CA ARG A 36 -20.65 -7.40 -6.72
C ARG A 36 -20.99 -8.77 -6.14
N ARG A 37 -20.59 -9.05 -4.89
CA ARG A 37 -20.91 -10.32 -4.22
C ARG A 37 -22.41 -10.46 -4.00
N ARG A 38 -23.08 -9.41 -3.52
CA ARG A 38 -24.53 -9.37 -3.31
C ARG A 38 -25.29 -9.65 -4.61
N ILE A 39 -24.92 -8.97 -5.71
CA ILE A 39 -25.57 -9.16 -7.01
C ILE A 39 -25.37 -10.59 -7.54
N ILE A 40 -24.18 -11.17 -7.35
CA ILE A 40 -23.94 -12.56 -7.76
C ILE A 40 -24.81 -13.53 -6.96
N GLU A 41 -24.92 -13.33 -5.65
CA GLU A 41 -25.79 -14.15 -4.79
C GLU A 41 -27.27 -14.04 -5.19
N GLU A 42 -27.73 -12.82 -5.48
CA GLU A 42 -29.09 -12.57 -5.95
C GLU A 42 -29.38 -13.21 -7.32
N ARG A 43 -28.44 -13.09 -8.28
CA ARG A 43 -28.61 -13.62 -9.64
C ARG A 43 -28.45 -15.13 -9.74
N CYS A 44 -27.48 -15.70 -9.05
CA CYS A 44 -27.20 -17.14 -9.10
C CYS A 44 -28.11 -17.95 -8.18
N GLY A 45 -28.66 -17.33 -7.13
CA GLY A 45 -29.58 -17.97 -6.20
C GLY A 45 -28.97 -19.17 -5.48
N ARG A 46 -29.84 -20.08 -5.00
CA ARG A 46 -29.42 -21.32 -4.36
C ARG A 46 -29.14 -22.41 -5.41
N PRO A 47 -28.15 -23.29 -5.18
CA PRO A 47 -27.94 -24.44 -6.05
C PRO A 47 -29.19 -25.32 -6.10
N LYS A 48 -29.50 -25.86 -7.28
CA LYS A 48 -30.61 -26.81 -7.47
C LYS A 48 -30.31 -28.09 -6.68
N ASN A 49 -31.32 -28.68 -6.05
CA ASN A 49 -31.16 -29.95 -5.34
C ASN A 49 -30.98 -31.09 -6.36
N LEU A 50 -29.85 -31.79 -6.26
CA LEU A 50 -29.51 -32.92 -7.13
C LEU A 50 -29.66 -34.28 -6.44
N ASP A 51 -29.61 -34.31 -5.10
CA ASP A 51 -29.53 -35.55 -4.32
C ASP A 51 -30.91 -36.26 -4.23
N ASP A 52 -31.99 -35.48 -4.15
CA ASP A 52 -33.36 -36.00 -4.07
C ASP A 52 -34.10 -36.01 -5.42
N ALA A 53 -33.40 -35.71 -6.52
CA ALA A 53 -34.03 -35.49 -7.83
C ALA A 53 -34.20 -36.79 -8.63
N ASN A 54 -35.37 -36.98 -9.25
CA ASN A 54 -35.58 -38.09 -10.18
C ASN A 54 -34.92 -37.83 -11.55
N GLU A 55 -34.77 -38.87 -12.38
CA GLU A 55 -34.10 -38.78 -13.69
C GLU A 55 -34.75 -37.74 -14.64
N ALA A 56 -36.08 -37.64 -14.65
CA ALA A 56 -36.80 -36.65 -15.47
C ALA A 56 -36.52 -35.21 -15.00
N THR A 57 -36.41 -35.02 -13.69
CA THR A 57 -36.11 -33.73 -13.05
C THR A 57 -34.67 -33.33 -13.33
N LEU A 58 -33.73 -34.27 -13.27
CA LEU A 58 -32.33 -34.05 -13.64
C LEU A 58 -32.18 -33.61 -15.10
N LYS A 59 -32.86 -34.30 -16.03
CA LYS A 59 -32.88 -33.91 -17.46
C LYS A 59 -33.42 -32.49 -17.66
N LYS A 60 -34.50 -32.13 -16.95
CA LYS A 60 -35.09 -30.79 -17.00
C LYS A 60 -34.12 -29.73 -16.47
N ILE A 61 -33.45 -29.99 -15.34
CA ILE A 61 -32.45 -29.09 -14.74
C ILE A 61 -31.30 -28.84 -15.74
N CYS A 62 -30.78 -29.88 -16.39
CA CYS A 62 -29.73 -29.73 -17.41
C CYS A 62 -30.18 -28.83 -18.57
N GLN A 63 -31.41 -28.99 -19.07
CA GLN A 63 -31.96 -28.17 -20.14
C GLN A 63 -32.18 -26.71 -19.71
N GLU A 64 -32.65 -26.48 -18.47
CA GLU A 64 -32.79 -25.14 -17.89
C GLU A 64 -31.44 -24.42 -17.79
N TYR A 65 -30.42 -25.09 -17.26
CA TYR A 65 -29.07 -24.51 -17.15
C TYR A 65 -28.46 -24.23 -18.51
N TYR A 66 -28.64 -25.12 -19.49
CA TYR A 66 -28.14 -24.88 -20.84
C TYR A 66 -28.74 -23.62 -21.47
N LYS A 67 -30.07 -23.45 -21.38
CA LYS A 67 -30.74 -22.24 -21.87
C LYS A 67 -30.23 -20.99 -21.15
N LEU A 68 -30.14 -21.04 -19.82
CA LEU A 68 -29.63 -19.92 -19.02
C LEU A 68 -28.21 -19.52 -19.42
N VAL A 69 -27.32 -20.49 -19.66
CA VAL A 69 -25.94 -20.23 -20.09
C VAL A 69 -25.92 -19.55 -21.46
N VAL A 70 -26.75 -20.00 -22.41
CA VAL A 70 -26.86 -19.37 -23.73
C VAL A 70 -27.31 -17.92 -23.61
N ASP A 71 -28.39 -17.65 -22.85
CA ASP A 71 -28.91 -16.29 -22.67
C ASP A 71 -27.90 -15.35 -21.97
N LEU A 72 -27.20 -15.87 -20.97
CA LEU A 72 -26.14 -15.14 -20.27
C LEU A 72 -24.94 -14.84 -21.17
N GLU A 73 -24.54 -15.78 -22.02
CA GLU A 73 -23.44 -15.59 -22.96
C GLU A 73 -23.79 -14.53 -24.01
N THR A 74 -25.01 -14.55 -24.55
CA THR A 74 -25.50 -13.49 -25.46
C THR A 74 -25.42 -12.12 -24.79
N THR A 75 -25.96 -12.02 -23.56
CA THR A 75 -25.93 -10.75 -22.80
C THR A 75 -24.50 -10.30 -22.50
N LYS A 76 -23.58 -11.24 -22.23
CA LYS A 76 -22.17 -10.94 -21.98
C LYS A 76 -21.53 -10.33 -23.22
N ILE A 77 -21.72 -10.93 -24.39
CA ILE A 77 -21.16 -10.47 -25.65
C ILE A 77 -21.63 -9.04 -25.97
N ASP A 78 -22.93 -8.75 -25.78
CA ASP A 78 -23.47 -7.41 -26.00
C ASP A 78 -22.77 -6.36 -25.10
N ILE A 79 -22.61 -6.68 -23.81
CA ILE A 79 -21.94 -5.78 -22.85
C ILE A 79 -20.45 -5.63 -23.20
N GLU A 80 -19.76 -6.71 -23.56
CA GLU A 80 -18.35 -6.67 -23.95
C GLU A 80 -18.12 -5.76 -25.16
N PHE A 81 -18.99 -5.86 -26.18
CA PHE A 81 -18.92 -4.99 -27.35
C PHE A 81 -19.16 -3.51 -27.00
N GLU A 82 -20.11 -3.22 -26.11
CA GLU A 82 -20.33 -1.86 -25.64
C GLU A 82 -19.13 -1.28 -24.88
N VAL A 83 -18.48 -2.10 -24.04
CA VAL A 83 -17.27 -1.72 -23.31
C VAL A 83 -16.12 -1.46 -24.28
N GLU A 84 -15.90 -2.35 -25.26
CA GLU A 84 -14.84 -2.18 -26.26
C GLU A 84 -15.03 -0.91 -27.09
N ARG A 85 -16.26 -0.62 -27.52
CA ARG A 85 -16.60 0.62 -28.23
C ARG A 85 -16.28 1.86 -27.37
N ARG A 86 -16.60 1.81 -26.07
CA ARG A 86 -16.32 2.90 -25.13
C ARG A 86 -14.82 3.07 -24.89
N ASP A 87 -14.07 1.98 -24.80
CA ASP A 87 -12.61 2.02 -24.66
C ASP A 87 -11.95 2.62 -25.91
N PHE A 88 -12.45 2.29 -27.11
CA PHE A 88 -12.00 2.92 -28.36
C PHE A 88 -12.28 4.43 -28.36
N GLU A 89 -13.49 4.85 -27.99
CA GLU A 89 -13.88 6.26 -27.88
C GLU A 89 -12.98 7.02 -26.88
N ILE A 90 -12.69 6.41 -25.72
CA ILE A 90 -11.78 6.97 -24.72
C ILE A 90 -10.35 7.09 -25.29
N ALA A 91 -9.86 6.09 -26.00
CA ALA A 91 -8.54 6.10 -26.60
C ALA A 91 -8.40 7.22 -27.65
N ASP A 92 -9.41 7.37 -28.52
CA ASP A 92 -9.45 8.43 -29.52
C ASP A 92 -9.49 9.82 -28.87
N LEU A 93 -10.39 10.05 -27.91
CA LEU A 93 -10.46 11.31 -27.18
C LEU A 93 -9.16 11.62 -26.42
N ASN A 94 -8.52 10.61 -25.83
CA ASN A 94 -7.21 10.78 -25.20
C ASN A 94 -6.12 11.19 -26.21
N SER A 95 -6.15 10.63 -27.43
CA SER A 95 -5.23 11.04 -28.50
C SER A 95 -5.46 12.49 -28.90
N GLN A 96 -6.72 12.88 -29.15
CA GLN A 96 -7.08 14.26 -29.50
C GLN A 96 -6.64 15.25 -28.41
N VAL A 97 -6.87 14.94 -27.13
CA VAL A 97 -6.42 15.77 -26.00
C VAL A 97 -4.90 15.89 -25.96
N ASN A 98 -4.17 14.82 -26.27
CA ASN A 98 -2.71 14.85 -26.31
C ASN A 98 -2.17 15.70 -27.47
N ASP A 99 -2.79 15.63 -28.65
CA ASP A 99 -2.42 16.47 -29.79
C ASP A 99 -2.68 17.95 -29.52
N LEU A 100 -3.83 18.29 -28.90
CA LEU A 100 -4.17 19.66 -28.48
C LEU A 100 -3.23 20.20 -27.39
N ARG A 101 -2.83 19.37 -26.43
CA ARG A 101 -1.86 19.74 -25.39
C ARG A 101 -0.43 19.85 -25.93
N GLY A 102 -0.21 19.45 -27.18
CA GLY A 102 1.07 19.38 -27.85
C GLY A 102 1.70 17.99 -27.66
N LYS A 103 1.72 17.20 -28.73
CA LYS A 103 2.42 15.90 -28.84
C LYS A 103 3.89 15.95 -28.39
N PHE A 104 4.48 17.15 -28.41
CA PHE A 104 5.86 17.43 -28.05
C PHE A 104 5.98 18.49 -26.94
N VAL A 105 5.26 18.36 -25.83
CA VAL A 105 5.66 19.05 -24.59
C VAL A 105 6.98 18.43 -24.14
N LYS A 106 8.11 18.97 -24.64
CA LYS A 106 9.45 18.53 -24.25
C LYS A 106 9.54 18.55 -22.73
N PRO A 107 9.59 17.40 -22.04
CA PRO A 107 9.71 17.40 -20.59
C PRO A 107 11.00 18.14 -20.27
N THR A 108 10.94 19.18 -19.43
CA THR A 108 12.15 19.90 -19.04
C THR A 108 13.10 18.91 -18.38
N LEU A 109 14.19 18.55 -19.06
CA LEU A 109 15.17 17.59 -18.58
C LEU A 109 15.80 18.16 -17.31
N LYS A 110 15.37 17.65 -16.15
CA LYS A 110 16.04 17.96 -14.88
C LYS A 110 17.30 17.12 -14.80
N LYS A 111 18.44 17.73 -14.48
CA LYS A 111 19.67 17.01 -14.16
C LYS A 111 19.44 16.20 -12.89
N VAL A 112 19.17 14.92 -13.03
CA VAL A 112 18.96 14.00 -11.90
C VAL A 112 20.26 13.22 -11.71
N SER A 113 20.95 13.44 -10.58
CA SER A 113 22.09 12.59 -10.22
C SER A 113 21.57 11.21 -9.80
N LYS A 114 22.09 10.14 -10.42
CA LYS A 114 21.72 8.74 -10.14
C LYS A 114 21.88 8.36 -8.65
N TYR A 115 22.72 9.07 -7.91
CA TYR A 115 23.09 8.74 -6.52
C TYR A 115 22.48 9.68 -5.46
N GLU A 116 21.98 10.85 -5.84
CA GLU A 116 21.47 11.86 -4.90
C GLU A 116 20.27 11.36 -4.10
N ASN A 117 19.35 10.65 -4.77
CA ASN A 117 18.20 10.02 -4.12
C ASN A 117 18.58 8.80 -3.24
N LYS A 118 19.73 8.16 -3.48
CA LYS A 118 20.24 7.06 -2.64
C LYS A 118 20.95 7.62 -1.39
N PHE A 119 21.73 8.68 -1.52
CA PHE A 119 22.37 9.38 -0.40
C PHE A 119 21.35 10.04 0.54
N ALA A 120 20.30 10.68 0.02
CA ALA A 120 19.25 11.27 0.85
C ALA A 120 18.49 10.23 1.68
N LYS A 121 18.33 8.99 1.17
CA LYS A 121 17.75 7.86 1.92
C LYS A 121 18.70 7.34 3.00
N LEU A 122 20.01 7.27 2.72
CA LEU A 122 21.01 6.89 3.72
C LEU A 122 21.09 7.90 4.86
N GLN A 123 21.10 9.20 4.54
CA GLN A 123 21.16 10.27 5.53
C GLN A 123 19.91 10.32 6.42
N LYS A 124 18.71 10.08 5.88
CA LYS A 124 17.49 9.99 6.70
C LYS A 124 17.50 8.82 7.67
N LYS A 125 17.93 7.63 7.21
CA LYS A 125 18.06 6.45 8.09
C LYS A 125 19.14 6.64 9.15
N ALA A 126 20.27 7.27 8.79
CA ALA A 126 21.33 7.60 9.74
C ALA A 126 20.90 8.67 10.75
N ALA A 127 20.11 9.67 10.33
CA ALA A 127 19.56 10.68 11.24
C ALA A 127 18.50 10.10 12.19
N GLU A 128 17.60 9.23 11.70
CA GLU A 128 16.65 8.50 12.57
C GLU A 128 17.36 7.57 13.57
N PHE A 129 18.42 6.88 13.14
CA PHE A 129 19.22 6.00 14.00
C PHE A 129 20.00 6.79 15.07
N ASN A 130 20.65 7.89 14.70
CA ASN A 130 21.36 8.75 15.64
C ASN A 130 20.42 9.45 16.64
N PHE A 131 19.25 9.92 16.19
CA PHE A 131 18.28 10.57 17.07
C PHE A 131 17.67 9.60 18.08
N ARG A 132 17.41 8.34 17.67
CA ARG A 132 16.90 7.29 18.57
C ARG A 132 17.96 6.84 19.60
N ASN A 133 19.23 6.74 19.19
CA ASN A 133 20.31 6.34 20.10
C ASN A 133 20.79 7.46 21.04
N GLN A 134 20.64 8.73 20.68
CA GLN A 134 21.00 9.88 21.54
C GLN A 134 19.92 10.30 22.53
N LEU A 135 18.69 9.80 22.40
CA LEU A 135 17.66 9.99 23.40
C LEU A 135 17.96 9.10 24.63
N LYS A 136 18.56 9.69 25.67
CA LYS A 136 18.59 9.08 27.01
C LYS A 136 17.14 8.89 27.47
N VAL A 137 16.62 7.67 27.39
CA VAL A 137 15.37 7.30 28.06
C VAL A 137 15.64 7.43 29.55
N VAL A 138 15.12 8.48 30.18
CA VAL A 138 15.11 8.61 31.63
C VAL A 138 14.19 7.51 32.15
N LYS A 139 14.78 6.42 32.64
CA LYS A 139 14.06 5.43 33.43
C LYS A 139 13.60 6.11 34.71
N LYS A 140 12.38 6.64 34.72
CA LYS A 140 11.72 7.10 35.95
C LYS A 140 11.56 5.87 36.86
N LYS A 141 12.35 5.81 37.94
CA LYS A 141 12.23 4.82 39.01
C LYS A 141 11.10 5.20 39.99
N GLU A 142 9.88 5.39 39.48
CA GLU A 142 8.71 5.67 40.32
C GLU A 142 7.59 4.60 40.16
N PHE A 143 7.81 3.55 39.36
CA PHE A 143 6.83 2.49 39.14
C PHE A 143 7.45 1.08 39.12
N THR A 144 8.40 0.80 40.02
CA THR A 144 8.78 -0.56 40.36
C THR A 144 8.43 -0.77 41.82
N LEU A 145 7.32 -1.45 42.07
CA LEU A 145 6.97 -2.04 43.36
C LEU A 145 8.19 -2.81 43.88
N GLU A 146 8.61 -2.46 45.09
CA GLU A 146 9.56 -3.20 45.90
C GLU A 146 8.97 -4.57 46.21
N GLU A 147 9.24 -5.57 45.37
CA GLU A 147 9.15 -6.98 45.76
C GLU A 147 9.84 -7.81 44.68
N GLU A 148 11.13 -8.08 44.88
CA GLU A 148 11.89 -9.27 44.46
C GLU A 148 13.39 -8.95 44.45
N ASP A 149 13.90 -8.48 45.59
CA ASP A 149 15.32 -8.61 45.92
C ASP A 149 15.55 -10.05 46.40
N LYS A 150 15.93 -10.93 45.47
CA LYS A 150 16.71 -12.14 45.75
C LYS A 150 17.26 -12.71 44.45
N GLU A 151 18.51 -13.16 44.54
CA GLU A 151 19.21 -14.05 43.61
C GLU A 151 19.89 -13.45 42.37
N LYS A 152 21.14 -13.02 42.53
CA LYS A 152 22.32 -13.91 42.35
C LYS A 152 23.62 -13.10 42.38
N LYS A 153 24.43 -13.39 43.40
CA LYS A 153 25.86 -13.08 43.46
C LYS A 153 26.65 -13.99 42.51
N THR A 154 27.88 -13.53 42.25
CA THR A 154 29.06 -14.19 41.64
C THR A 154 29.05 -14.13 40.10
N ILE A 155 30.08 -13.64 39.43
CA ILE A 155 31.51 -13.98 39.55
C ILE A 155 32.39 -12.74 39.34
N VAL A 156 33.48 -12.68 40.10
CA VAL A 156 34.52 -11.65 40.09
C VAL A 156 35.66 -12.17 39.22
N ASP A 157 36.08 -11.43 38.19
CA ASP A 157 37.30 -11.72 37.42
C ASP A 157 38.28 -10.54 37.52
N PHE A 158 39.27 -10.72 38.41
CA PHE A 158 40.44 -9.84 38.52
C PHE A 158 41.43 -10.17 37.40
N LYS A 159 41.57 -9.29 36.39
CA LYS A 159 42.62 -9.41 35.38
C LYS A 159 43.56 -8.20 35.39
N LYS A 160 44.60 -8.37 36.21
CA LYS A 160 46.03 -8.08 35.98
C LYS A 160 46.37 -6.74 35.31
N GLY A 161 46.90 -5.84 36.14
CA GLY A 161 47.48 -4.56 35.73
C GLY A 161 48.86 -4.66 35.09
N ASP A 162 49.14 -3.58 34.36
CA ASP A 162 50.41 -2.90 34.13
C ASP A 162 51.64 -3.68 33.65
N GLU A 163 51.97 -3.50 32.36
CA GLU A 163 53.35 -3.20 31.97
C GLU A 163 53.36 -2.06 30.92
N LYS A 164 53.75 -0.86 31.39
CA LYS A 164 54.26 0.23 30.57
C LYS A 164 55.63 -0.14 30.01
N LYS A 165 55.82 0.00 28.70
CA LYS A 165 57.11 0.40 28.12
C LYS A 165 56.90 1.50 27.09
N VAL A 166 57.20 2.72 27.53
CA VAL A 166 57.45 3.89 26.70
C VAL A 166 58.93 3.83 26.31
N ALA A 167 59.23 3.94 25.02
CA ALA A 167 60.52 4.36 24.51
C ALA A 167 60.27 5.07 23.18
N GLU A 168 60.02 6.37 23.29
CA GLU A 168 60.07 7.36 22.23
C GLU A 168 61.55 7.75 22.04
N ALA A 169 62.01 7.79 20.80
CA ALA A 169 63.32 8.31 20.43
C ALA A 169 63.13 9.16 19.17
N GLU A 170 63.23 10.48 19.30
CA GLU A 170 64.07 11.33 18.46
C GLU A 170 64.06 12.80 18.94
N ALA A 171 65.26 13.37 18.94
CA ALA A 171 65.67 14.77 19.20
C ALA A 171 65.77 15.23 20.67
#